data_AF-A0A2A2E8F1-F1
#
_entry.id   AF-A0A2A2E8F1-F1
#
_cell.length_a   1.000
_cell.length_b   1.000
_cell.length_c   1.000
_cell.angle_alpha   90.00
_cell.angle_beta   90.00
_cell.angle_gamma   90.00
#
_symmetry.space_group_name_H-M   'P 1'
#
loop_
_entity.id
_entity.type
_entity.pdbx_description
1 polymer ?
#
loop_
_entity_poly.entity_id
_entity_poly.type
_entity_poly.pdbx_seq_one_letter_code
_entity_poly.pdbx_strand_id
1 'polypeptide(L)' 'TTTRPVLYTNTRLSSDELFEAGQERLNAAQQLALVLYCNEPQLDNGEVFAAFRLLLGDAAGLYAAAFERHGD' A
#
# COMPACT_ATOMS: atom_id res chain seq x y z
N THR A 1 -4.76 -2.67 20.13
CA THR A 1 -4.76 -1.99 18.81
C THR A 1 -3.44 -2.28 18.16
N THR A 2 -3.42 -3.16 17.15
CA THR A 2 -2.18 -3.60 16.50
C THR A 2 -1.86 -2.62 15.39
N THR A 3 -1.02 -1.63 15.69
CA THR A 3 -0.48 -0.67 14.72
C THR A 3 0.30 -1.47 13.68
N ARG A 4 -0.26 -1.61 12.48
CA ARG A 4 0.47 -2.20 11.35
C ARG A 4 1.62 -1.25 11.01
N PRO A 5 2.86 -1.75 10.85
CA PRO A 5 3.99 -0.89 10.54
C PRO A 5 3.79 -0.31 9.14
N VAL A 6 3.55 0.99 9.06
CA VAL A 6 3.65 1.75 7.80
C VAL A 6 5.13 1.87 7.51
N LEU A 7 5.57 1.46 6.33
CA LEU A 7 6.99 1.16 6.13
C LEU A 7 7.85 2.43 6.10
N TYR A 8 7.28 3.61 5.83
CA TYR A 8 7.91 4.91 6.01
C TYR A 8 6.88 6.03 5.82
N THR A 9 6.37 6.66 6.89
CA THR A 9 5.68 7.95 6.77
C THR A 9 6.70 9.05 7.02
N ASN A 10 7.15 9.71 5.94
CA ASN A 10 7.88 10.96 6.10
C ASN A 10 6.90 11.97 6.73
N THR A 11 7.12 12.34 8.00
CA THR A 11 6.21 13.19 8.79
C THR A 11 6.04 14.61 8.25
N ARG A 12 6.76 14.95 7.17
CA ARG A 12 6.70 16.22 6.46
C ARG A 12 5.67 16.26 5.33
N LEU A 13 5.09 15.12 4.95
CA LEU A 13 4.09 15.08 3.88
C LEU A 13 2.76 15.70 4.36
N SER A 14 2.14 16.45 3.46
CA SER A 14 0.77 16.95 3.60
C SER A 14 -0.26 15.81 3.49
N SER A 15 -1.51 16.09 3.89
CA SER A 15 -2.62 15.14 3.73
C SER A 15 -2.77 14.67 2.29
N ASP A 16 -2.70 15.59 1.33
CA ASP A 16 -2.84 15.28 -0.10
C ASP A 16 -1.68 14.42 -0.61
N GLU A 17 -0.44 14.72 -0.22
CA GLU A 17 0.72 13.90 -0.59
C GLU A 17 0.66 12.49 0.00
N LEU A 18 0.14 12.34 1.23
CA LEU A 18 -0.09 11.02 1.83
C LEU A 18 -1.18 10.25 1.08
N PHE A 19 -2.26 10.93 0.68
CA PHE A 19 -3.34 10.31 -0.10
C PHE A 19 -2.85 9.84 -1.48
N GLU A 20 -2.14 10.70 -2.21
CA GLU A 20 -1.55 10.37 -3.51
C GLU A 20 -0.57 9.19 -3.40
N ALA A 21 0.32 9.21 -2.41
CA ALA A 21 1.21 8.07 -2.16
C ALA A 21 0.43 6.78 -1.85
N GLY A 22 -0.65 6.86 -1.07
CA GLY A 22 -1.55 5.73 -0.82
C GLY A 22 -2.17 5.18 -2.12
N GLN A 23 -2.59 6.08 -3.01
CA GLN A 23 -3.15 5.73 -4.32
C GLN A 23 -2.12 5.05 -5.22
N GLU A 24 -0.87 5.52 -5.24
CA GLU A 24 0.21 4.86 -5.96
C GLU A 24 0.44 3.41 -5.48
N ARG A 25 0.43 3.19 -4.15
CA ARG A 25 0.61 1.83 -3.59
C ARG A 25 -0.56 0.92 -3.90
N LEU A 26 -1.78 1.44 -3.86
CA LEU A 26 -2.97 0.70 -4.24
C LEU A 26 -2.94 0.31 -5.73
N ASN A 27 -2.57 1.23 -6.61
CA ASN A 27 -2.45 0.98 -8.05
C ASN A 27 -1.40 -0.12 -8.33
N ALA A 28 -0.24 -0.06 -7.67
CA ALA A 28 0.79 -1.09 -7.78
C ALA A 28 0.29 -2.47 -7.27
N ALA A 29 -0.45 -2.49 -6.16
CA ALA A 29 -1.06 -3.73 -5.65
C ALA A 29 -2.08 -4.30 -6.64
N GLN A 30 -2.90 -3.48 -7.29
CA GLN A 30 -3.86 -3.92 -8.31
C GLN A 30 -3.16 -4.52 -9.53
N GLN A 31 -2.05 -3.92 -9.97
CA GLN A 31 -1.25 -4.46 -11.07
C GLN A 31 -0.66 -5.84 -10.71
N LEU A 32 -0.12 -6.00 -9.50
CA LEU A 32 0.38 -7.30 -9.04
C LEU A 32 -0.75 -8.34 -8.89
N ALA A 33 -1.94 -7.93 -8.44
CA ALA A 33 -3.09 -8.82 -8.37
C ALA A 33 -3.51 -9.31 -9.77
N LEU A 34 -3.46 -8.44 -10.78
CA LEU A 34 -3.71 -8.82 -12.17
C LEU A 34 -2.66 -9.81 -12.67
N VAL A 35 -1.38 -9.60 -12.36
CA VAL A 35 -0.29 -10.52 -12.71
C VAL A 35 -0.50 -11.89 -12.04
N LEU A 36 -0.90 -11.93 -10.78
CA LEU A 36 -1.21 -13.17 -10.05
C LEU A 36 -2.44 -13.88 -10.62
N TYR A 37 -3.46 -13.13 -11.06
CA TYR A 37 -4.69 -13.70 -11.60
C TYR A 37 -4.53 -14.19 -13.04
N CYS A 38 -3.72 -13.51 -13.85
CA CYS A 38 -3.55 -13.81 -15.27
C CYS A 38 -2.42 -14.82 -15.56
N ASN A 39 -1.48 -15.05 -14.64
CA ASN A 39 -0.39 -16.01 -14.84
C ASN A 39 -0.61 -17.30 -14.03
N GLU A 40 -0.68 -18.45 -14.71
CA GLU A 40 -0.38 -19.76 -14.12
C GLU A 40 1.11 -20.10 -14.32
N PRO A 41 1.64 -21.14 -13.66
CA PRO A 41 2.18 -21.23 -12.30
C PRO A 41 3.66 -20.79 -12.19
N GLN A 42 4.16 -19.94 -13.10
CA GLN A 42 5.62 -19.70 -13.24
C GLN A 42 6.22 -18.65 -12.29
N LEU A 43 5.40 -17.89 -11.56
CA LEU A 43 5.87 -16.97 -10.53
C LEU A 43 5.97 -17.71 -9.19
N ASP A 44 7.07 -17.52 -8.47
CA ASP A 44 7.14 -17.89 -7.06
C ASP A 44 6.08 -17.06 -6.31
N ASN A 45 4.90 -17.66 -6.15
CA ASN A 45 3.71 -17.01 -5.66
C ASN A 45 3.90 -16.44 -4.24
N GLY A 46 4.87 -16.96 -3.48
CA GLY A 46 5.16 -16.49 -2.12
C GLY A 46 5.65 -15.04 -2.08
N GLU A 47 6.66 -14.71 -2.86
CA GLU A 47 7.26 -13.35 -2.87
C GLU A 47 6.31 -12.32 -3.48
N VAL A 48 5.64 -12.68 -4.58
CA VAL A 48 4.67 -11.79 -5.24
C VAL A 48 3.46 -11.53 -4.34
N PHE A 49 2.96 -12.56 -3.64
CA PHE A 49 1.89 -12.38 -2.67
C PHE A 49 2.32 -11.55 -1.46
N ALA A 50 3.55 -11.74 -0.97
CA ALA A 50 4.10 -10.91 0.10
C ALA A 50 4.22 -9.44 -0.32
N ALA A 51 4.73 -9.17 -1.53
CA ALA A 51 4.82 -7.83 -2.10
C ALA A 51 3.43 -7.19 -2.26
N PHE A 52 2.45 -7.94 -2.76
CA PHE A 52 1.06 -7.51 -2.86
C PHE A 52 0.47 -7.12 -1.49
N ARG A 53 0.64 -7.98 -0.46
CA ARG A 53 0.14 -7.68 0.89
C ARG A 53 0.83 -6.48 1.51
N LEU A 54 2.12 -6.29 1.25
CA LEU A 54 2.89 -5.15 1.75
C LEU A 54 2.38 -3.84 1.13
N LEU A 55 2.16 -3.81 -0.18
CA LEU A 55 1.61 -2.63 -0.88
C LEU A 55 0.21 -2.27 -0.39
N LEU A 56 -0.66 -3.25 -0.17
CA LEU A 56 -1.98 -3.00 0.42
C LEU A 56 -1.89 -2.47 1.85
N GLY A 57 -0.97 -3.01 2.66
CA GLY A 57 -0.74 -2.54 4.02
C GLY A 57 -0.24 -1.10 4.05
N ASP A 58 0.69 -0.76 3.16
CA ASP A 58 1.26 0.58 3.04
C ASP A 58 0.22 1.59 2.56
N ALA A 59 -0.57 1.25 1.53
CA ALA A 59 -1.69 2.08 1.07
C ALA A 59 -2.68 2.39 2.21
N ALA A 60 -3.10 1.37 2.95
CA ALA A 60 -4.01 1.55 4.08
C ALA A 60 -3.42 2.45 5.19
N GLY A 61 -2.13 2.30 5.48
CA GLY A 61 -1.42 3.15 6.44
C GLY A 61 -1.35 4.61 5.99
N LEU A 62 -1.07 4.84 4.71
CA LEU A 62 -0.99 6.17 4.10
C LEU A 62 -2.35 6.88 4.09
N TYR A 63 -3.43 6.17 3.75
CA TYR A 63 -4.78 6.74 3.81
C TYR A 63 -5.21 7.07 5.24
N ALA A 64 -4.89 6.22 6.22
CA ALA A 64 -5.18 6.50 7.62
C ALA A 64 -4.43 7.76 8.09
N ALA A 65 -3.14 7.88 7.76
CA ALA A 65 -2.33 9.04 8.10
C ALA A 65 -2.82 10.32 7.40
N ALA A 66 -3.25 10.24 6.13
CA ALA A 66 -3.85 11.36 5.41
C ALA A 66 -5.13 11.83 6.11
N PHE A 67 -6.02 10.89 6.47
CA PHE A 67 -7.28 11.21 7.12
C PHE A 67 -7.08 11.83 8.51
N GLU A 68 -6.17 11.28 9.33
CA GLU A 68 -5.84 11.85 10.64
C GLU A 68 -5.35 13.29 10.52
N ARG A 69 -4.54 13.59 9.49
CA ARG A 69 -3.96 14.92 9.28
C ARG A 69 -4.92 15.93 8.63
N HIS A 70 -5.99 15.48 8.00
CA HIS A 70 -7.06 16.36 7.50
C HIS A 70 -8.01 16.82 8.61
N GLY A 71 -8.05 16.09 9.74
CA GLY A 71 -8.89 16.40 10.90
C GLY A 71 -8.24 17.33 11.93
N ASP A 72 -6.94 17.58 11.83
CA ASP A 72 -6.15 18.55 12.62
C ASP A 72 -6.08 19.92 11.94
#